data_AF-A0A3M8GC32-F1
#
_entry.id   AF-A0A3M8GC32-F1
#
_cell.length_a   1.000
_cell.length_b   1.000
_cell.length_c   1.000
_cell.angle_alpha   90.00
_cell.angle_beta   90.00
_cell.angle_gamma   90.00
#
_symmetry.space_group_name_H-M   'P 1'
#
loop_
_entity.id
_entity.type
_entity.pdbx_description
1 polymer ?
#
loop_
_entity_poly.entity_id
_entity_poly.type
_entity_poly.pdbx_seq_one_letter_code
_entity_poly.pdbx_strand_id
1 'polypeptide(L)'
;MKILKVITFIALIASITSIIIGYTMELSYSKKLIGFGVVGIFFIVFPIFSYYRWKDKDPKDYMITKENIDKMRENQKKYKY
;
A
#
# COMPACT_ATOMS: atom_id res chain seq x y z
N MET A 1 13.64 -7.51 0.49
CA MET A 1 12.23 -7.04 0.53
C MET A 1 11.33 -7.77 1.51
N LYS A 2 11.56 -9.06 1.85
CA LYS A 2 10.70 -9.80 2.80
C LYS A 2 10.56 -9.06 4.14
N ILE A 3 11.67 -8.51 4.67
CA ILE A 3 11.66 -7.69 5.89
C ILE A 3 10.76 -6.46 5.76
N LEU A 4 10.91 -5.64 4.70
CA LEU A 4 10.08 -4.44 4.50
C LEU A 4 8.59 -4.77 4.39
N LYS A 5 8.24 -5.90 3.75
CA LYS A 5 6.86 -6.41 3.71
C LYS A 5 6.32 -6.71 5.10
N VAL A 6 7.11 -7.44 5.92
CA VAL A 6 6.75 -7.78 7.30
C VAL A 6 6.60 -6.54 8.16
N ILE A 7 7.55 -5.59 8.09
CA ILE A 7 7.49 -4.33 8.84
C ILE A 7 6.24 -3.53 8.48
N THR A 8 5.95 -3.40 7.18
CA THR A 8 4.76 -2.67 6.71
C THR A 8 3.48 -3.32 7.20
N PHE A 9 3.42 -4.65 7.17
CA PHE A 9 2.27 -5.40 7.67
C PHE A 9 2.07 -5.22 9.17
N ILE A 10 3.13 -5.31 9.97
CA ILE A 10 3.07 -5.08 11.42
C ILE A 10 2.64 -3.64 11.72
N ALA A 11 3.21 -2.65 11.03
CA ALA A 11 2.85 -1.25 11.19
C ALA A 11 1.38 -0.97 10.84
N LEU A 12 0.86 -1.64 9.80
CA LEU A 12 -0.55 -1.56 9.43
C LEU A 12 -1.45 -2.14 10.52
N ILE A 13 -1.14 -3.34 11.02
CA ILE A 13 -1.91 -3.97 12.10
C ILE A 13 -1.88 -3.10 13.35
N ALA A 14 -0.70 -2.63 13.78
CA ALA A 14 -0.57 -1.75 14.94
C ALA A 14 -1.40 -0.46 14.81
N SER A 15 -1.41 0.14 13.62
CA SER A 15 -2.18 1.35 13.36
C SER A 15 -3.69 1.09 13.39
N ILE A 16 -4.15 -0.01 12.79
CA ILE A 16 -5.55 -0.43 12.82
C ILE A 16 -5.99 -0.73 14.26
N THR A 17 -5.18 -1.47 15.01
CA THR A 17 -5.45 -1.77 16.42
C THR A 17 -5.53 -0.49 17.25
N SER A 18 -4.64 0.49 17.04
CA SER A 18 -4.70 1.79 17.71
C SER A 18 -6.02 2.53 17.43
N ILE A 19 -6.49 2.50 16.18
CA ILE A 19 -7.77 3.11 15.80
C ILE A 19 -8.94 2.38 16.46
N ILE A 20 -8.95 1.04 16.41
CA ILE A 20 -10.02 0.22 17.02
C ILE A 20 -10.09 0.51 18.52
N ILE A 21 -8.97 0.45 19.23
CA ILE A 21 -8.91 0.75 20.67
C ILE A 21 -9.42 2.17 20.96
N GLY A 22 -9.02 3.14 20.14
CA GLY A 22 -9.48 4.52 20.29
C GLY A 22 -10.99 4.71 20.07
N TYR A 23 -11.66 3.82 19.33
CA TYR A 23 -13.11 3.85 19.15
C TYR A 23 -13.88 2.99 20.15
N THR A 24 -13.28 1.89 20.63
CA THR A 24 -13.99 0.93 21.49
C THR A 24 -13.84 1.21 22.98
N MET A 25 -12.74 1.86 23.39
CA MET A 25 -12.45 2.10 24.80
C MET A 25 -12.61 3.58 25.16
N GLU A 26 -13.23 3.86 26.31
CA GLU A 26 -13.39 5.21 26.86
C GLU A 26 -12.13 5.63 27.64
N LEU A 27 -11.07 6.01 26.91
CA LEU A 27 -9.87 6.61 27.50
C LEU A 27 -9.85 8.12 27.26
N SER A 28 -9.22 8.85 28.19
CA SER A 28 -9.00 10.30 28.06
C SER A 28 -8.18 10.68 26.82
N TYR A 29 -7.43 9.72 26.25
CA TYR A 29 -6.56 9.89 25.09
C TYR A 29 -7.05 9.15 23.83
N SER A 30 -8.29 8.67 23.78
CA SER A 30 -8.85 7.92 22.65
C SER A 30 -8.73 8.66 21.30
N LYS A 31 -8.98 9.98 21.27
CA LYS A 31 -8.80 10.79 20.05
C LYS A 31 -7.34 10.83 19.56
N LYS A 32 -6.37 10.80 20.48
CA LYS A 32 -4.94 10.75 20.14
C LYS A 32 -4.57 9.38 19.55
N LEU A 33 -5.14 8.29 20.05
CA LEU A 33 -4.92 6.94 19.49
C LEU A 33 -5.42 6.81 18.05
N ILE A 34 -6.60 7.38 17.77
CA ILE A 34 -7.16 7.42 16.42
C ILE A 34 -6.25 8.25 15.51
N GLY A 35 -5.89 9.47 15.93
CA GLY A 35 -5.00 10.34 15.17
C GLY A 35 -3.64 9.70 14.88
N PHE A 36 -3.04 9.05 15.89
CA PHE A 36 -1.76 8.37 15.73
C PHE A 36 -1.84 7.18 14.77
N GLY A 37 -2.90 6.39 14.82
CA GLY A 37 -3.11 5.30 13.86
C GLY A 37 -3.30 5.81 12.43
N VAL A 38 -4.05 6.90 12.24
CA VAL A 38 -4.23 7.51 10.91
C VAL A 38 -2.90 8.05 10.37
N VAL A 39 -2.15 8.79 11.19
CA VAL A 39 -0.81 9.31 10.82
C VAL A 39 0.16 8.16 10.53
N GLY A 40 0.15 7.10 11.32
CA GLY A 40 0.95 5.90 11.09
C GLY A 40 0.65 5.25 9.74
N ILE A 41 -0.62 5.14 9.36
CA ILE A 41 -1.00 4.60 8.04
C ILE A 41 -0.49 5.51 6.91
N PHE A 42 -0.75 6.81 6.99
CA PHE A 42 -0.43 7.76 5.93
C PHE A 42 1.07 8.01 5.73
N PHE A 43 1.81 8.17 6.83
CA PHE A 43 3.22 8.58 6.75
C PHE A 43 4.22 7.43 6.90
N ILE A 44 3.78 6.27 7.40
CA ILE A 44 4.67 5.10 7.58
C ILE A 44 4.26 3.98 6.64
N VAL A 45 3.02 3.49 6.75
CA VAL A 45 2.59 2.31 5.99
C VAL A 45 2.59 2.59 4.50
N PHE A 46 1.93 3.66 4.04
CA PHE A 46 1.81 3.96 2.61
C PHE A 46 3.16 4.23 1.90
N PRO A 47 4.08 5.04 2.45
CA PRO A 47 5.36 5.28 1.80
C PRO A 47 6.23 4.04 1.73
N ILE A 48 6.31 3.25 2.81
CA ILE A 48 7.10 2.02 2.84
C ILE A 48 6.49 0.99 1.88
N PHE A 49 5.17 0.83 1.91
CA PHE A 49 4.42 -0.03 0.99
C PHE A 49 4.73 0.31 -0.47
N SER A 50 4.54 1.58 -0.83
CA SER A 50 4.74 2.07 -2.20
C SER A 50 6.18 1.84 -2.64
N TYR A 51 7.15 2.16 -1.79
CA TYR A 51 8.57 2.00 -2.09
C TYR A 51 8.94 0.55 -2.42
N TYR A 52 8.70 -0.40 -1.50
CA TYR A 52 9.13 -1.77 -1.79
C TYR A 52 8.27 -2.41 -2.88
N ARG A 53 7.03 -1.99 -3.11
CA ARG A 53 6.18 -2.57 -4.16
C ARG A 53 6.64 -2.17 -5.57
N TRP A 54 7.17 -0.95 -5.70
CA TRP A 54 7.63 -0.39 -6.97
C TRP A 54 9.14 -0.50 -7.22
N LYS A 55 9.94 -0.86 -6.21
CA LYS A 55 11.41 -0.90 -6.30
C LYS A 55 11.96 -1.67 -7.51
N ASP A 56 11.36 -2.79 -7.88
CA ASP A 56 11.85 -3.67 -8.96
C ASP A 56 10.97 -3.60 -10.23
N LYS A 57 10.16 -2.55 -10.38
CA LYS A 57 9.27 -2.36 -11.53
C LYS A 57 9.75 -1.18 -12.37
N ASP A 58 9.82 -1.35 -13.69
CA ASP A 58 10.01 -0.21 -14.60
C ASP A 58 8.69 0.56 -14.71
N PRO A 59 8.63 1.86 -14.34
CA PRO A 59 7.43 2.67 -14.51
C PRO A 59 6.91 2.69 -15.95
N LYS A 60 7.80 2.61 -16.94
CA LYS A 60 7.46 2.68 -18.36
C LYS A 60 6.51 1.56 -18.78
N ASP A 61 6.67 0.37 -18.21
CA ASP A 61 5.82 -0.78 -18.51
C ASP A 61 4.37 -0.61 -18.04
N TYR A 62 4.12 0.35 -17.14
CA TYR A 62 2.78 0.64 -16.59
C TYR A 62 2.17 1.93 -17.14
N MET A 63 2.88 2.66 -18.01
CA MET A 63 2.36 3.87 -18.62
C MET A 63 1.37 3.54 -19.75
N ILE A 64 0.28 4.30 -19.83
CA ILE A 64 -0.70 4.21 -20.92
C ILE A 64 -0.12 4.94 -22.14
N THR A 65 0.84 4.30 -22.80
CA THR A 65 1.41 4.75 -24.07
C THR A 65 0.82 3.95 -25.21
N LYS A 66 0.83 4.52 -26.42
CA LYS A 66 0.38 3.82 -27.63
C LYS A 66 1.11 2.49 -27.83
N GLU A 67 2.42 2.48 -27.62
CA GLU A 67 3.26 1.27 -27.70
C GLU A 67 2.83 0.19 -26.70
N ASN A 68 2.59 0.55 -25.43
CA ASN A 68 2.17 -0.42 -24.41
C ASN A 68 0.76 -0.96 -24.69
N ILE A 69 -0.17 -0.09 -25.14
CA ILE A 69 -1.52 -0.50 -25.54
C ILE A 69 -1.45 -1.47 -26.73
N ASP A 70 -0.65 -1.17 -27.74
CA ASP A 70 -0.53 -2.03 -28.93
C ASP A 70 0.13 -3.37 -28.57
N LYS A 71 1.17 -3.39 -27.73
CA LYS A 71 1.73 -4.63 -27.15
C LYS A 71 0.69 -5.45 -26.40
N MET A 72 -0.18 -4.83 -25.59
CA MET A 72 -1.27 -5.52 -24.90
C MET A 72 -2.27 -6.13 -25.89
N ARG A 73 -2.64 -5.40 -26.95
CA ARG A 73 -3.57 -5.88 -27.99
C ARG A 73 -2.98 -7.02 -28.81
N GLU A 74 -1.70 -6.97 -29.12
CA GLU A 74 -0.99 -8.05 -29.82
C GLU A 74 -0.88 -9.31 -28.97
N ASN A 75 -0.51 -9.19 -27.70
CA ASN A 75 -0.53 -10.32 -26.77
C ASN A 75 -1.93 -10.93 -26.68
N GLN A 76 -2.98 -10.11 -26.53
CA GLN A 76 -4.36 -10.60 -26.50
C GLN A 76 -4.74 -11.36 -27.79
N LYS A 77 -4.31 -10.91 -28.98
CA LYS A 77 -4.56 -11.63 -30.24
C LYS A 77 -3.78 -12.94 -30.33
N LYS A 78 -2.53 -12.96 -29.87
CA LYS A 78 -1.63 -14.12 -29.90
C LYS A 78 -2.09 -15.26 -28.99
N TYR A 79 -2.73 -14.94 -27.87
CA TYR A 79 -3.25 -15.92 -26.91
C TYR A 79 -4.77 -16.15 -27.03
N LYS A 80 -5.42 -15.62 -28.08
CA LYS A 80 -6.87 -15.85 -28.32
C LYS A 80 -7.18 -17.14 -29.08
N TYR A 81 -6.15 -17.92 -29.43
CA TYR A 81 -6.24 -19.26 -30.01
C TYR A 81 -5.12 -20.12 -29.44
#